data_AF-A0A1H4ICX1-F1
#
_entry.id   AF-A0A1H4ICX1-F1
#
_cell.length_a   1.000
_cell.length_b   1.000
_cell.length_c   1.000
_cell.angle_alpha   90.00
_cell.angle_beta   90.00
_cell.angle_gamma   90.00
#
_symmetry.space_group_name_H-M   'P 1'
#
loop_
_entity.id
_entity.type
_entity.pdbx_description
1 polymer ?
#
loop_
_entity_poly.entity_id
_entity_poly.type
_entity_poly.pdbx_seq_one_letter_code
_entity_poly.pdbx_strand_id
1 'polypeptide(L)'
;MRTGRVAVLVLGCLSALTGFALLTAAVFLGWAYFMQRDGGHFTSPSARYETSESALVSEKVDLFAGADLPEGFSSEDLGRVLLRATSRDPDRDIFIGIGPRDEVDKYFTDVAHTEVTAVQFDPFRPTYRQIPGARQAALPGEQPFWSASSSGPGMQEVRWELRQGAWTAVVMNADATPGVSADIQAGAHLAFLGPLALGVVIGAVALLVIGIPLIVAGAIGLGRHGPPQPHPVGADDRDAGDPSDAQGPSTVYPVRLVGELDAPLSRWMWLVKWLLAIPHFFVLVFLAVAFVVTTLVSGFAILFTARYPRALFDFNVGVLRWMWRVQFYAYSALATDRYPPFTLKRTDYPADFDVDYPARLSRGLVVVKWWLLALPHYLILALLAGGWFGSWRAGVSVTAGAHYGQPWFFSSVLGLVVIFSAMSLLVTGRYPHGLFDFVMGINRWAFRVAAYATLMRDEYPPFRLDQGPFEPHESTAGADGDNSGADTSREGPRT
;
A
#
# COMPACT_ATOMS: atom_id res chain seq x y z
N MET A 1 -10.55 -24.28 -14.14
CA MET A 1 -10.03 -24.39 -12.76
C MET A 1 -11.11 -25.02 -11.88
N ARG A 2 -10.79 -25.81 -10.84
CA ARG A 2 -11.82 -26.28 -9.91
C ARG A 2 -12.30 -25.09 -9.08
N THR A 3 -13.56 -24.67 -9.26
CA THR A 3 -14.16 -23.46 -8.68
C THR A 3 -13.93 -23.35 -7.17
N GLY A 4 -13.98 -24.46 -6.44
CA GLY A 4 -13.75 -24.48 -4.99
C GLY A 4 -12.37 -23.98 -4.55
N ARG A 5 -11.30 -24.26 -5.31
CA ARG A 5 -9.94 -23.82 -4.93
C ARG A 5 -9.75 -22.31 -5.13
N VAL A 6 -10.39 -21.77 -6.17
CA VAL A 6 -10.40 -20.33 -6.45
C VAL A 6 -11.20 -19.61 -5.37
N ALA A 7 -12.38 -20.14 -4.98
CA ALA A 7 -13.20 -19.56 -3.92
C ALA A 7 -12.45 -19.49 -2.58
N VAL A 8 -11.75 -20.57 -2.19
CA VAL A 8 -10.90 -20.60 -0.98
C VAL A 8 -9.80 -19.54 -1.03
N LEU A 9 -9.13 -19.41 -2.19
CA LEU A 9 -8.09 -18.40 -2.38
C LEU A 9 -8.65 -16.97 -2.25
N VAL A 10 -9.77 -16.69 -2.90
CA VAL A 10 -10.42 -15.37 -2.89
C VAL A 10 -10.89 -15.01 -1.48
N LEU A 11 -11.55 -15.92 -0.78
CA LEU A 11 -11.96 -15.70 0.61
C LEU A 11 -10.76 -15.43 1.51
N GLY A 12 -9.68 -16.21 1.35
CA GLY A 12 -8.43 -15.97 2.07
C GLY A 12 -7.84 -14.58 1.79
N CYS A 13 -7.85 -14.13 0.53
CA CYS A 13 -7.38 -12.80 0.14
C CYS A 13 -8.24 -11.68 0.74
N LEU A 14 -9.57 -11.82 0.72
CA LEU A 14 -10.48 -10.84 1.33
C LEU A 14 -10.23 -10.72 2.83
N SER A 15 -10.15 -11.85 3.55
CA SER A 15 -9.83 -11.85 4.97
C SER A 15 -8.46 -11.22 5.25
N ALA A 16 -7.44 -11.55 4.46
CA ALA A 16 -6.10 -11.01 4.65
C ALA A 16 -6.01 -9.50 4.38
N LEU A 17 -6.69 -9.01 3.33
CA LEU A 17 -6.74 -7.58 3.00
C LEU A 17 -7.47 -6.77 4.08
N THR A 18 -8.62 -7.27 4.55
CA THR A 18 -9.34 -6.63 5.66
C THR A 18 -8.51 -6.66 6.95
N GLY A 19 -7.87 -7.79 7.26
CA GLY A 19 -6.97 -7.90 8.41
C GLY A 19 -5.81 -6.91 8.35
N PHE A 20 -5.18 -6.75 7.18
CA PHE A 20 -4.10 -5.78 6.99
C PHE A 20 -4.57 -4.32 7.08
N ALA A 21 -5.75 -3.99 6.54
CA ALA A 21 -6.35 -2.67 6.67
C ALA A 21 -6.64 -2.31 8.13
N LEU A 22 -7.21 -3.27 8.89
CA LEU A 22 -7.43 -3.11 10.33
C LEU A 22 -6.12 -3.00 11.10
N LEU A 23 -5.08 -3.75 10.74
CA LEU A 23 -3.76 -3.61 11.35
C LEU A 23 -3.18 -2.20 11.14
N THR A 24 -3.35 -1.64 9.93
CA THR A 24 -2.92 -0.27 9.62
C THR A 24 -3.69 0.75 10.47
N ALA A 25 -5.01 0.59 10.59
CA ALA A 25 -5.82 1.41 11.48
C ALA A 25 -5.37 1.27 12.94
N ALA A 26 -5.10 0.04 13.41
CA ALA A 26 -4.61 -0.22 14.75
C ALA A 26 -3.25 0.44 15.05
N VAL A 27 -2.34 0.52 14.07
CA VAL A 27 -1.08 1.27 14.23
C VAL A 27 -1.36 2.74 14.46
N PHE A 28 -2.29 3.34 13.69
CA PHE A 28 -2.66 4.74 13.87
C PHE A 28 -3.35 4.98 15.23
N LEU A 29 -4.30 4.12 15.62
CA LEU A 29 -4.94 4.18 16.93
C LEU A 29 -3.94 3.98 18.07
N GLY A 30 -3.01 3.04 17.91
CA GLY A 30 -1.94 2.77 18.87
C GLY A 30 -0.97 3.94 19.01
N TRP A 31 -0.65 4.62 17.91
CA TRP A 31 0.13 5.86 17.92
C TRP A 31 -0.62 6.99 18.63
N ALA A 32 -1.92 7.15 18.36
CA ALA A 32 -2.79 8.10 19.04
C ALA A 32 -2.90 7.82 20.55
N TYR A 33 -2.99 6.55 20.94
CA TYR A 33 -2.94 6.11 22.33
C TYR A 33 -1.57 6.41 22.96
N PHE A 34 -0.47 6.13 22.25
CA PHE A 34 0.88 6.40 22.73
C PHE A 34 1.13 7.89 22.96
N MET A 35 0.60 8.78 22.13
CA MET A 35 0.69 10.24 22.30
C MET A 35 0.04 10.75 23.59
N GLN A 36 -0.91 10.01 24.16
CA GLN A 36 -1.59 10.35 25.41
C GLN A 36 -1.00 9.67 26.64
N ARG A 37 0.01 8.82 26.45
CA ARG A 37 0.69 8.12 27.54
C ARG A 37 1.44 9.14 28.42
N ASP A 38 1.64 8.80 29.68
CA ASP A 38 2.38 9.61 30.65
C ASP A 38 1.78 11.02 30.90
N GLY A 39 0.45 11.16 30.82
CA GLY A 39 -0.26 12.42 31.05
C GLY A 39 -0.32 13.33 29.83
N GLY A 40 0.04 12.82 28.65
CA GLY A 40 -0.17 13.49 27.37
C GLY A 40 -1.66 13.70 27.07
N HIS A 41 -1.96 14.83 26.46
CA HIS A 41 -3.30 15.17 25.96
C HIS A 41 -3.17 15.57 24.50
N PHE A 42 -4.17 15.26 23.69
CA PHE A 42 -4.30 15.90 22.39
C PHE A 42 -4.61 17.36 22.61
N THR A 43 -3.61 18.21 22.43
CA THR A 43 -3.74 19.65 22.67
C THR A 43 -3.98 20.38 21.36
N SER A 44 -4.87 21.36 21.41
CA SER A 44 -4.96 22.37 20.37
C SER A 44 -3.73 23.28 20.43
N PRO A 45 -3.38 23.98 19.34
CA PRO A 45 -2.52 25.15 19.42
C PRO A 45 -3.07 26.15 20.43
N SER A 46 -2.18 26.88 21.12
CA SER A 46 -2.59 27.99 21.98
C SER A 46 -3.07 29.14 21.10
N ALA A 47 -4.30 29.59 21.32
CA ALA A 47 -4.89 30.70 20.60
C ALA A 47 -5.10 31.89 21.54
N ARG A 48 -4.82 33.09 21.02
CA ARG A 48 -5.02 34.35 21.74
C ARG A 48 -6.48 34.78 21.62
N TYR A 49 -7.10 35.02 22.76
CA TYR A 49 -8.45 35.57 22.84
C TYR A 49 -8.43 36.90 23.60
N GLU A 50 -9.10 37.90 23.03
CA GLU A 50 -9.19 39.23 23.60
C GLU A 50 -10.61 39.76 23.38
N THR A 51 -11.29 40.16 24.45
CA THR A 51 -12.63 40.74 24.39
C THR A 51 -12.77 41.89 25.39
N SER A 52 -13.58 42.88 25.04
CA SER A 52 -13.98 43.98 25.94
C SER A 52 -15.01 43.55 26.99
N GLU A 53 -15.68 42.41 26.77
CA GLU A 53 -16.79 41.95 27.61
C GLU A 53 -16.30 41.23 28.88
N SER A 54 -17.24 40.91 29.76
CA SER A 54 -16.95 40.29 31.06
C SER A 54 -16.51 38.82 30.98
N ALA A 55 -16.83 38.10 29.90
CA ALA A 55 -16.48 36.68 29.77
C ALA A 55 -16.35 36.21 28.32
N LEU A 56 -15.52 35.20 28.13
CA LEU A 56 -15.46 34.34 26.94
C LEU A 56 -16.19 33.03 27.27
N VAL A 57 -17.24 32.72 26.50
CA VAL A 57 -18.09 31.55 26.68
C VAL A 57 -17.95 30.65 25.45
N SER A 58 -17.71 29.36 25.65
CA SER A 58 -17.65 28.40 24.54
C SER A 58 -19.01 28.19 23.89
N GLU A 59 -19.04 27.88 22.59
CA GLU A 59 -20.28 27.37 21.97
C GLU A 59 -20.80 26.14 22.71
N LYS A 60 -22.11 25.93 22.60
CA LYS A 60 -22.83 24.79 23.14
C LYS A 60 -22.22 23.49 22.63
N VAL A 61 -21.64 22.72 23.54
CA VAL A 61 -21.18 21.36 23.24
C VAL A 61 -22.23 20.39 23.78
N ASP A 62 -23.09 19.91 22.89
CA ASP A 62 -24.02 18.83 23.20
C ASP A 62 -23.27 17.49 23.14
N LEU A 63 -22.84 17.01 24.31
CA LEU A 63 -22.15 15.73 24.44
C LEU A 63 -23.19 14.60 24.51
N PHE A 64 -23.32 13.86 23.40
CA PHE A 64 -24.15 12.65 23.26
C PHE A 64 -25.66 12.88 23.45
N ALA A 65 -26.18 14.01 22.96
CA ALA A 65 -27.62 14.23 22.85
C ALA A 65 -28.24 13.29 21.78
N GLY A 66 -28.52 12.04 22.15
CA GLY A 66 -29.29 11.08 21.35
C GLY A 66 -28.52 9.88 20.78
N ALA A 67 -27.29 9.63 21.20
CA ALA A 67 -26.54 8.42 20.80
C ALA A 67 -26.45 7.45 21.98
N ASP A 68 -27.08 6.29 21.86
CA ASP A 68 -26.87 5.18 22.82
C ASP A 68 -25.44 4.67 22.67
N LEU A 69 -24.68 4.68 23.77
CA LEU A 69 -23.36 4.05 23.80
C LEU A 69 -23.55 2.53 23.62
N PRO A 70 -22.64 1.84 22.90
CA PRO A 70 -22.68 0.38 22.80
C PRO A 70 -22.67 -0.26 24.19
N GLU A 71 -23.38 -1.40 24.34
CA GLU A 71 -23.39 -2.15 25.61
C GLU A 71 -21.96 -2.37 26.12
N GLY A 72 -21.67 -1.88 27.34
CA GLY A 72 -20.35 -1.96 27.98
C GLY A 72 -19.51 -0.68 27.98
N PHE A 73 -19.98 0.42 27.38
CA PHE A 73 -19.33 1.74 27.48
C PHE A 73 -20.11 2.67 28.42
N SER A 74 -19.43 3.23 29.43
CA SER A 74 -19.97 4.32 30.25
C SER A 74 -19.43 5.67 29.79
N SER A 75 -20.10 6.77 30.16
CA SER A 75 -19.59 8.12 29.86
C SER A 75 -18.25 8.41 30.54
N GLU A 76 -17.97 7.74 31.66
CA GLU A 76 -16.71 7.86 32.41
C GLU A 76 -15.53 7.23 31.66
N ASP A 77 -15.79 6.25 30.78
CA ASP A 77 -14.78 5.57 29.94
C ASP A 77 -14.39 6.38 28.68
N LEU A 78 -15.03 7.52 28.45
CA LEU A 78 -14.81 8.33 27.26
C LEU A 78 -13.50 9.10 27.34
N GLY A 79 -13.21 9.70 28.50
CA GLY A 79 -12.01 10.50 28.66
C GLY A 79 -12.11 11.69 29.61
N ARG A 80 -11.08 12.52 29.56
CA ARG A 80 -10.94 13.77 30.33
C ARG A 80 -10.59 14.92 29.40
N VAL A 81 -11.16 16.09 29.68
CA VAL A 81 -10.81 17.35 29.04
C VAL A 81 -9.90 18.14 29.99
N LEU A 82 -8.88 18.78 29.42
CA LEU A 82 -8.00 19.71 30.07
C LEU A 82 -8.20 21.07 29.41
N LEU A 83 -8.59 22.07 30.18
CA LEU A 83 -8.64 23.46 29.71
C LEU A 83 -7.56 24.25 30.43
N ARG A 84 -6.71 24.93 29.65
CA ARG A 84 -5.66 25.82 30.15
C ARG A 84 -5.91 27.22 29.65
N ALA A 85 -5.84 28.18 30.56
CA ALA A 85 -5.87 29.60 30.20
C ALA A 85 -4.77 30.33 30.96
N THR A 86 -4.04 31.17 30.25
CA THR A 86 -3.00 32.03 30.84
C THR A 86 -3.42 33.49 30.69
N SER A 87 -3.53 34.21 31.80
CA SER A 87 -3.74 35.66 31.75
C SER A 87 -2.55 36.33 31.08
N ARG A 88 -2.82 37.27 30.17
CA ARG A 88 -1.76 38.12 29.57
C ARG A 88 -1.53 39.40 30.34
N ASP A 89 -2.42 39.70 31.30
CA ASP A 89 -2.28 40.81 32.23
C ASP A 89 -1.77 40.25 33.57
N PRO A 90 -0.49 40.52 33.95
CA PRO A 90 0.11 39.94 35.14
C PRO A 90 -0.54 40.38 36.45
N ASP A 91 -1.30 41.48 36.43
CA ASP A 91 -1.99 42.04 37.60
C ASP A 91 -3.45 41.55 37.73
N ARG A 92 -3.92 40.74 36.78
CA ARG A 92 -5.29 40.20 36.78
C ARG A 92 -5.30 38.68 36.84
N ASP A 93 -6.01 38.18 37.85
CA ASP A 93 -6.28 36.77 38.03
C ASP A 93 -7.34 36.29 37.02
N ILE A 94 -7.13 35.10 36.49
CA ILE A 94 -8.04 34.47 35.53
C ILE A 94 -8.83 33.35 36.20
N PHE A 95 -10.10 33.24 35.82
CA PHE A 95 -11.01 32.17 36.21
C PHE A 95 -11.33 31.30 35.00
N ILE A 96 -11.31 29.98 35.20
CA ILE A 96 -11.78 28.97 34.26
C ILE A 96 -12.85 28.14 34.97
N GLY A 97 -14.03 27.99 34.36
CA GLY A 97 -15.12 27.18 34.90
C GLY A 97 -15.81 26.34 33.84
N ILE A 98 -16.21 25.12 34.19
CA ILE A 98 -17.04 24.23 33.37
C ILE A 98 -18.29 23.89 34.17
N GLY A 99 -19.46 24.18 33.61
CA GLY A 99 -20.74 24.04 34.30
C GLY A 99 -21.86 23.53 33.39
N PRO A 100 -22.97 23.02 33.98
CA PRO A 100 -24.16 22.65 33.24
C PRO A 100 -24.72 23.86 32.50
N ARG A 101 -25.10 23.67 31.23
CA ARG A 101 -25.54 24.77 30.37
C ARG A 101 -26.67 25.61 30.99
N ASP A 102 -27.69 24.97 31.54
CA ASP A 102 -28.85 25.67 32.07
C ASP A 102 -28.50 26.59 33.26
N GLU A 103 -27.49 26.24 34.05
CA GLU A 103 -27.02 27.07 35.16
C GLU A 103 -26.10 28.20 34.67
N VAL A 104 -25.25 27.93 33.67
CA VAL A 104 -24.41 28.96 33.03
C VAL A 104 -25.25 30.00 32.30
N ASP A 105 -26.31 29.58 31.58
CA ASP A 105 -27.23 30.46 30.88
C ASP A 105 -27.99 31.38 31.87
N LYS A 106 -28.36 30.86 33.06
CA LYS A 106 -28.93 31.68 34.15
C LYS A 106 -27.93 32.69 34.70
N TYR A 107 -26.69 32.27 34.91
CA TYR A 107 -25.63 33.13 35.43
C TYR A 107 -25.34 34.33 34.51
N PHE A 108 -25.36 34.10 33.19
CA PHE A 108 -25.16 35.16 32.19
C PHE A 108 -26.45 35.88 31.75
N THR A 109 -27.57 35.66 32.43
CA THR A 109 -28.82 36.37 32.12
C THR A 109 -28.64 37.87 32.33
N ASP A 110 -28.72 38.65 31.24
CA ASP A 110 -28.52 40.10 31.21
C ASP A 110 -27.07 40.56 31.55
N VAL A 111 -26.09 39.68 31.39
CA VAL A 111 -24.66 39.99 31.54
C VAL A 111 -23.99 40.02 30.18
N ALA A 112 -23.20 41.06 29.90
CA ALA A 112 -22.49 41.18 28.63
C ALA A 112 -21.36 40.14 28.50
N HIS A 113 -21.39 39.33 27.46
CA HIS A 113 -20.41 38.26 27.23
C HIS A 113 -20.19 37.98 25.74
N THR A 114 -19.07 37.34 25.42
CA THR A 114 -18.72 36.92 24.06
C THR A 114 -18.81 35.41 23.93
N GLU A 115 -19.64 34.93 23.01
CA GLU A 115 -19.77 33.51 22.65
C GLU A 115 -18.84 33.18 21.47
N VAL A 116 -18.04 32.12 21.60
CA VAL A 116 -17.14 31.64 20.54
C VAL A 116 -17.85 30.56 19.73
N THR A 117 -18.50 30.97 18.63
CA THR A 117 -19.46 30.17 17.82
C THR A 117 -18.89 29.27 16.72
N ALA A 118 -17.61 29.36 16.38
CA ALA A 118 -16.97 28.42 15.44
C ALA A 118 -15.45 28.56 15.49
N VAL A 119 -14.76 27.42 15.50
CA VAL A 119 -13.30 27.35 15.32
C VAL A 119 -13.04 26.69 13.96
N GLN A 120 -12.76 27.49 12.95
CA GLN A 120 -12.36 26.97 11.64
C GLN A 120 -10.91 26.51 11.76
N PHE A 121 -10.59 25.23 11.48
CA PHE A 121 -9.25 24.67 11.78
C PHE A 121 -8.20 24.90 10.69
N ASP A 122 -8.59 25.32 9.48
CA ASP A 122 -7.66 25.52 8.36
C ASP A 122 -8.15 26.59 7.35
N PRO A 123 -7.67 27.85 7.39
CA PRO A 123 -6.79 28.44 8.41
C PRO A 123 -7.52 28.70 9.74
N PHE A 124 -6.78 28.70 10.86
CA PHE A 124 -7.37 28.92 12.19
C PHE A 124 -8.03 30.31 12.33
N ARG A 125 -9.38 30.38 12.34
CA ARG A 125 -10.15 31.63 12.52
C ARG A 125 -11.33 31.42 13.48
N PRO A 126 -11.28 31.98 14.71
CA PRO A 126 -12.42 31.98 15.60
C PRO A 126 -13.46 33.02 15.16
N THR A 127 -14.74 32.64 15.18
CA THR A 127 -15.87 33.56 14.95
C THR A 127 -16.55 33.89 16.27
N TYR A 128 -16.72 35.17 16.56
CA TYR A 128 -17.28 35.67 17.81
C TYR A 128 -18.70 36.18 17.63
N ARG A 129 -19.55 35.93 18.61
CA ARG A 129 -20.86 36.55 18.76
C ARG A 129 -20.92 37.28 20.09
N GLN A 130 -21.05 38.60 20.05
CA GLN A 130 -21.23 39.41 21.25
C GLN A 130 -22.69 39.42 21.66
N ILE A 131 -22.94 39.22 22.95
CA ILE A 131 -24.27 39.26 23.56
C ILE A 131 -24.27 40.43 24.55
N PRO A 132 -25.05 41.50 24.30
CA PRO A 132 -25.11 42.65 25.19
C PRO A 132 -25.88 42.32 26.48
N GLY A 133 -25.52 42.97 27.57
CA GLY A 133 -26.21 42.88 28.87
C GLY A 133 -25.97 44.13 29.72
N ALA A 134 -26.89 44.44 30.63
CA ALA A 134 -26.83 45.63 31.48
C ALA A 134 -26.30 45.36 32.89
N ARG A 135 -26.20 44.08 33.30
CA ARG A 135 -25.79 43.65 34.64
C ARG A 135 -24.30 43.30 34.68
N GLN A 136 -23.65 43.65 35.79
CA GLN A 136 -22.30 43.17 36.09
C GLN A 136 -22.35 41.70 36.53
N ALA A 137 -21.40 40.89 36.07
CA ALA A 137 -21.27 39.50 36.49
C ALA A 137 -20.99 39.41 38.01
N ALA A 138 -21.55 38.38 38.67
CA ALA A 138 -21.19 38.05 40.04
C ALA A 138 -19.77 37.45 40.08
N LEU A 139 -19.21 37.24 41.28
CA LEU A 139 -17.91 36.59 41.40
C LEU A 139 -18.02 35.12 40.98
N PRO A 140 -17.28 34.67 39.95
CA PRO A 140 -17.42 33.30 39.44
C PRO A 140 -16.94 32.25 40.44
N GLY A 141 -15.94 32.58 41.28
CA GLY A 141 -15.40 31.67 42.30
C GLY A 141 -16.34 31.37 43.47
N GLU A 142 -17.38 32.18 43.68
CA GLU A 142 -18.37 31.98 44.75
C GLU A 142 -19.57 31.13 44.31
N GLN A 143 -19.66 30.80 43.01
CA GLN A 143 -20.80 30.07 42.47
C GLN A 143 -20.65 28.56 42.66
N PRO A 144 -21.61 27.86 43.28
CA PRO A 144 -21.49 26.42 43.58
C PRO A 144 -21.86 25.50 42.40
N PHE A 145 -22.40 26.04 41.29
CA PHE A 145 -22.87 25.22 40.17
C PHE A 145 -21.76 24.75 39.24
N TRP A 146 -20.52 25.25 39.40
CA TRP A 146 -19.39 24.80 38.61
C TRP A 146 -19.05 23.34 38.93
N SER A 147 -19.00 22.51 37.90
CA SER A 147 -18.55 21.13 38.05
C SER A 147 -17.05 21.05 38.22
N ALA A 148 -16.29 21.97 37.62
CA ALA A 148 -14.86 22.11 37.80
C ALA A 148 -14.47 23.57 37.55
N SER A 149 -13.63 24.13 38.42
CA SER A 149 -13.15 25.50 38.28
C SER A 149 -11.76 25.69 38.87
N SER A 150 -11.01 26.64 38.33
CA SER A 150 -9.74 27.11 38.90
C SER A 150 -9.64 28.62 38.74
N SER A 151 -9.08 29.29 39.75
CA SER A 151 -8.92 30.74 39.79
C SER A 151 -7.57 31.10 40.39
N GLY A 152 -6.89 32.09 39.80
CA GLY A 152 -5.66 32.64 40.37
C GLY A 152 -4.77 33.33 39.34
N PRO A 153 -3.57 33.75 39.78
CA PRO A 153 -2.62 34.44 38.91
C PRO A 153 -1.98 33.48 37.89
N GLY A 154 -1.58 34.03 36.75
CA GLY A 154 -0.80 33.31 35.74
C GLY A 154 -1.58 32.24 34.96
N MET A 155 -0.99 31.05 34.81
CA MET A 155 -1.61 29.93 34.08
C MET A 155 -2.48 29.11 35.04
N GLN A 156 -3.76 28.99 34.69
CA GLN A 156 -4.73 28.16 35.39
C GLN A 156 -5.07 26.94 34.53
N GLU A 157 -5.30 25.80 35.18
CA GLU A 157 -5.72 24.56 34.51
C GLU A 157 -6.94 23.94 35.19
N VAL A 158 -7.90 23.50 34.40
CA VAL A 158 -9.07 22.76 34.85
C VAL A 158 -9.09 21.40 34.17
N ARG A 159 -9.14 20.34 34.97
CA ARG A 159 -9.36 18.96 34.50
C ARG A 159 -10.80 18.59 34.77
N TRP A 160 -11.51 18.14 33.74
CA TRP A 160 -12.90 17.77 33.81
C TRP A 160 -13.13 16.40 33.17
N GLU A 161 -13.84 15.53 33.87
CA GLU A 161 -14.25 14.22 33.36
C GLU A 161 -15.46 14.38 32.45
N LEU A 162 -15.42 13.77 31.25
CA LEU A 162 -16.55 13.88 30.33
C LEU A 162 -17.78 13.22 30.95
N ARG A 163 -18.85 13.99 31.10
CA ARG A 163 -20.16 13.51 31.55
C ARG A 163 -21.21 13.78 30.49
N GLN A 164 -22.19 12.88 30.39
CA GLN A 164 -23.32 13.05 29.48
C GLN A 164 -24.11 14.32 29.85
N GLY A 165 -24.49 15.13 28.86
CA GLY A 165 -25.27 16.35 29.06
C GLY A 165 -24.80 17.54 28.21
N ALA A 166 -25.46 18.68 28.41
CA ALA A 166 -25.07 19.94 27.78
C ALA A 166 -24.18 20.74 28.74
N TRP A 167 -22.96 21.05 28.29
CA TRP A 167 -21.93 21.69 29.11
C TRP A 167 -21.37 22.93 28.42
N THR A 168 -21.00 23.92 29.23
CA THR A 168 -20.42 25.18 28.77
C THR A 168 -19.15 25.49 29.55
N ALA A 169 -18.09 25.85 28.83
CA ALA A 169 -16.83 26.32 29.41
C ALA A 169 -16.77 27.85 29.38
N VAL A 170 -16.26 28.45 30.45
CA VAL A 170 -16.23 29.90 30.66
C VAL A 170 -14.83 30.31 31.10
N VAL A 171 -14.31 31.36 30.47
CA VAL A 171 -13.05 32.01 30.84
C VAL A 171 -13.33 33.49 31.08
N MET A 172 -12.98 34.00 32.26
CA MET A 172 -13.21 35.40 32.63
C MET A 172 -12.19 35.88 33.66
N ASN A 173 -12.17 37.18 33.94
CA ASN A 173 -11.37 37.70 35.06
C ASN A 173 -11.99 37.24 36.39
N ALA A 174 -11.16 36.86 37.35
CA ALA A 174 -11.61 36.30 38.63
C ALA A 174 -12.42 37.29 39.48
N ASP A 175 -12.19 38.58 39.28
CA ASP A 175 -12.90 39.70 39.91
C ASP A 175 -14.18 40.12 39.15
N ALA A 176 -14.55 39.37 38.10
CA ALA A 176 -15.69 39.63 37.23
C ALA A 176 -15.64 40.97 36.47
N THR A 177 -14.46 41.60 36.37
CA THR A 177 -14.30 42.85 35.61
C THR A 177 -14.31 42.61 34.10
N PRO A 178 -14.83 43.57 33.30
CA PRO A 178 -14.74 43.53 31.85
C PRO A 178 -13.29 43.59 31.34
N GLY A 179 -13.07 43.05 30.13
CA GLY A 179 -11.77 43.06 29.46
C GLY A 179 -10.97 41.79 29.73
N VAL A 180 -11.28 40.71 29.02
CA VAL A 180 -10.60 39.40 29.15
C VAL A 180 -9.54 39.27 28.07
N SER A 181 -8.28 39.05 28.48
CA SER A 181 -7.14 38.84 27.58
C SER A 181 -6.35 37.61 28.03
N ALA A 182 -6.53 36.50 27.30
CA ALA A 182 -5.98 35.21 27.70
C ALA A 182 -5.54 34.36 26.51
N ASP A 183 -4.48 33.59 26.72
CA ASP A 183 -4.09 32.51 25.81
C ASP A 183 -4.75 31.22 26.27
N ILE A 184 -5.63 30.65 25.44
CA ILE A 184 -6.44 29.47 25.76
C ILE A 184 -5.95 28.27 24.96
N GLN A 185 -5.81 27.14 25.64
CA GLN A 185 -5.46 25.86 25.07
C GLN A 185 -6.40 24.77 25.60
N ALA A 186 -6.99 24.00 24.69
CA ALA A 186 -7.80 22.83 25.04
C ALA A 186 -7.00 21.55 24.82
N GLY A 187 -7.15 20.59 25.72
CA GLY A 187 -6.56 19.26 25.68
C GLY A 187 -7.62 18.19 25.89
N ALA A 188 -7.51 17.06 25.20
CA ALA A 188 -8.38 15.90 25.44
C ALA A 188 -7.56 14.63 25.64
N HIS A 189 -8.00 13.80 26.58
CA HIS A 189 -7.48 12.47 26.84
C HIS A 189 -8.62 11.46 26.68
N LEU A 190 -8.60 10.66 25.62
CA LEU A 190 -9.63 9.71 25.23
C LEU A 190 -9.28 8.31 25.77
N ALA A 191 -9.98 7.87 26.81
CA ALA A 191 -9.70 6.61 27.50
C ALA A 191 -10.07 5.37 26.66
N PHE A 192 -11.08 5.48 25.79
CA PHE A 192 -11.51 4.38 24.91
C PHE A 192 -10.48 3.99 23.84
N LEU A 193 -9.48 4.83 23.54
CA LEU A 193 -8.51 4.54 22.48
C LEU A 193 -7.68 3.29 22.75
N GLY A 194 -7.35 3.00 24.02
CA GLY A 194 -6.60 1.81 24.40
C GLY A 194 -7.36 0.51 24.09
N PRO A 195 -8.53 0.28 24.70
CA PRO A 195 -9.37 -0.90 24.42
C PRO A 195 -9.77 -1.02 22.94
N LEU A 196 -10.08 0.10 22.28
CA LEU A 196 -10.41 0.10 20.86
C LEU A 196 -9.22 -0.34 20.00
N ALA A 197 -8.03 0.22 20.24
CA ALA A 197 -6.82 -0.19 19.52
C ALA A 197 -6.56 -1.69 19.72
N LEU A 198 -6.66 -2.19 20.95
CA LEU A 198 -6.47 -3.61 21.25
C LEU A 198 -7.51 -4.49 20.54
N GLY A 199 -8.79 -4.12 20.57
CA GLY A 199 -9.86 -4.86 19.88
C GLY A 199 -9.63 -4.93 18.37
N VAL A 200 -9.24 -3.81 17.76
CA VAL A 200 -8.90 -3.76 16.32
C VAL A 200 -7.67 -4.63 16.02
N VAL A 201 -6.64 -4.63 16.86
CA VAL A 201 -5.47 -5.53 16.71
C VAL A 201 -5.89 -6.99 16.77
N ILE A 202 -6.70 -7.39 17.75
CA ILE A 202 -7.15 -8.78 17.91
C ILE A 202 -7.95 -9.22 16.67
N GLY A 203 -8.90 -8.39 16.21
CA GLY A 203 -9.67 -8.66 14.99
C GLY A 203 -8.79 -8.77 13.75
N ALA A 204 -7.82 -7.86 13.59
CA ALA A 204 -6.85 -7.89 12.51
C ALA A 204 -6.03 -9.19 12.50
N VAL A 205 -5.49 -9.58 13.66
CA VAL A 205 -4.70 -10.80 13.82
C VAL A 205 -5.54 -12.04 13.53
N ALA A 206 -6.77 -12.12 14.06
CA ALA A 206 -7.66 -13.25 13.82
C ALA A 206 -7.95 -13.43 12.31
N LEU A 207 -8.25 -12.33 11.61
CA LEU A 207 -8.48 -12.36 10.16
C LEU A 207 -7.24 -12.79 9.37
N LEU A 208 -6.04 -12.36 9.77
CA LEU A 208 -4.79 -12.77 9.13
C LEU A 208 -4.47 -14.25 9.40
N VAL A 209 -4.68 -14.72 10.65
CA VAL A 209 -4.48 -16.11 11.06
C VAL A 209 -5.41 -17.06 10.29
N ILE A 210 -6.61 -16.61 9.91
CA ILE A 210 -7.53 -17.38 9.06
C ILE A 210 -7.19 -17.20 7.56
N GLY A 211 -6.95 -15.97 7.12
CA GLY A 211 -6.75 -15.62 5.72
C GLY A 211 -5.50 -16.24 5.12
N ILE A 212 -4.37 -16.19 5.81
CA ILE A 212 -3.08 -16.70 5.32
C ILE A 212 -3.14 -18.22 5.03
N PRO A 213 -3.61 -19.09 5.96
CA PRO A 213 -3.78 -20.52 5.67
C PRO A 213 -4.72 -20.81 4.51
N LEU A 214 -5.83 -20.07 4.37
CA LEU A 214 -6.75 -20.22 3.24
C LEU A 214 -6.07 -19.87 1.92
N ILE A 215 -5.27 -18.79 1.88
CA ILE A 215 -4.48 -18.43 0.71
C ILE A 215 -3.51 -19.55 0.35
N VAL A 216 -2.75 -20.03 1.32
CA VAL A 216 -1.75 -21.10 1.11
C VAL A 216 -2.43 -22.39 0.64
N ALA A 217 -3.55 -22.79 1.23
CA ALA A 217 -4.30 -23.98 0.83
C ALA A 217 -4.85 -23.84 -0.60
N GLY A 218 -5.41 -22.68 -0.95
CA GLY A 218 -5.87 -22.35 -2.30
C GLY A 218 -4.74 -22.41 -3.32
N ALA A 219 -3.60 -21.78 -3.01
CA ALA A 219 -2.41 -21.74 -3.86
C ALA A 219 -1.81 -23.14 -4.08
N ILE A 220 -1.63 -23.93 -3.02
CA ILE A 220 -1.18 -25.33 -3.12
C ILE A 220 -2.13 -26.13 -4.01
N GLY A 221 -3.44 -25.95 -3.83
CA GLY A 221 -4.46 -26.61 -4.64
C GLY A 221 -4.36 -26.26 -6.13
N LEU A 222 -4.07 -25.00 -6.46
CA LEU A 222 -3.92 -24.54 -7.84
C LEU A 222 -2.58 -24.97 -8.46
N GLY A 223 -1.50 -24.95 -7.68
CA GLY A 223 -0.15 -25.28 -8.14
C GLY A 223 0.15 -26.78 -8.30
N ARG A 224 -0.49 -27.67 -7.51
CA ARG A 224 -0.33 -29.14 -7.63
C ARG A 224 -0.66 -29.74 -9.01
N HIS A 225 -1.29 -28.97 -9.89
CA HIS A 225 -1.68 -29.39 -11.25
C HIS A 225 -0.97 -28.54 -12.33
N GLY A 226 0.14 -27.89 -11.97
CA GLY A 226 1.02 -27.19 -12.90
C GLY A 226 1.56 -28.16 -13.96
N PRO A 227 1.81 -27.68 -15.19
CA PRO A 227 2.38 -28.53 -16.24
C PRO A 227 3.76 -29.05 -15.80
N PRO A 228 4.12 -30.29 -16.18
CA PRO A 228 5.49 -30.78 -16.00
C PRO A 228 6.48 -29.82 -16.68
N GLN A 229 7.67 -29.66 -16.10
CA GLN A 229 8.71 -28.86 -16.73
C GLN A 229 9.11 -29.47 -18.07
N PRO A 230 9.37 -28.66 -19.11
CA PRO A 230 9.70 -29.13 -20.45
C PRO A 230 11.06 -29.82 -20.51
N HIS A 231 11.92 -29.62 -19.50
CA HIS A 231 13.18 -30.31 -19.37
C HIS A 231 13.18 -31.10 -18.07
N PRO A 232 13.28 -32.44 -18.11
CA PRO A 232 13.64 -33.19 -16.92
C PRO A 232 14.99 -32.65 -16.43
N VAL A 233 15.14 -32.51 -15.11
CA VAL A 233 16.47 -32.39 -14.51
C VAL A 233 17.24 -33.61 -14.97
N GLY A 234 18.15 -33.42 -15.93
CA GLY A 234 18.83 -34.48 -16.65
C GLY A 234 19.50 -35.45 -15.69
N ALA A 235 19.13 -36.71 -15.84
CA ALA A 235 19.77 -37.86 -15.24
C ALA A 235 21.10 -38.22 -15.95
N ASP A 236 21.68 -37.31 -16.72
CA ASP A 236 22.84 -37.53 -17.61
C ASP A 236 24.20 -37.19 -16.98
N ASP A 237 24.26 -36.74 -15.72
CA ASP A 237 25.53 -36.59 -14.99
C ASP A 237 26.21 -37.95 -14.64
N ARG A 238 25.84 -39.05 -15.31
CA ARG A 238 26.37 -40.40 -15.05
C ARG A 238 27.11 -41.06 -16.19
N ASP A 239 27.12 -40.51 -17.39
CA ASP A 239 28.00 -41.01 -18.46
C ASP A 239 29.20 -40.10 -18.64
N ALA A 240 30.31 -40.54 -18.05
CA ALA A 240 31.63 -39.99 -18.27
C ALA A 240 32.07 -40.24 -19.73
N GLY A 241 32.17 -39.17 -20.51
CA GLY A 241 32.77 -39.14 -21.84
C GLY A 241 33.76 -37.97 -21.96
N ASP A 242 35.03 -38.34 -22.11
CA ASP A 242 36.24 -37.60 -22.54
C ASP A 242 36.45 -36.09 -22.19
N PRO A 243 37.57 -35.70 -21.52
CA PRO A 243 37.82 -34.30 -21.12
C PRO A 243 38.35 -33.36 -22.23
N SER A 244 38.30 -33.75 -23.51
CA SER A 244 39.09 -33.07 -24.55
C SER A 244 38.36 -31.99 -25.37
N ASP A 245 37.04 -31.84 -25.25
CA ASP A 245 36.26 -30.77 -25.92
C ASP A 245 35.66 -29.77 -24.91
N ALA A 246 36.53 -28.94 -24.32
CA ALA A 246 36.10 -27.80 -23.51
C ALA A 246 35.70 -26.58 -24.37
N GLN A 247 34.68 -26.71 -25.22
CA GLN A 247 33.80 -25.56 -25.47
C GLN A 247 32.92 -25.41 -24.22
N GLY A 248 33.14 -24.33 -23.44
CA GLY A 248 32.42 -24.10 -22.19
C GLY A 248 30.89 -24.20 -22.38
N PRO A 249 30.16 -24.83 -21.43
CA PRO A 249 28.73 -24.97 -21.58
C PRO A 249 28.09 -23.58 -21.62
N SER A 250 27.46 -23.25 -22.75
CA SER A 250 26.56 -22.11 -22.84
C SER A 250 25.36 -22.39 -21.95
N THR A 251 25.51 -22.10 -20.66
CA THR A 251 24.48 -22.35 -19.66
C THR A 251 23.28 -21.45 -19.93
N VAL A 252 22.23 -22.04 -20.49
CA VAL A 252 20.93 -21.41 -20.70
C VAL A 252 20.45 -20.85 -19.37
N TYR A 253 20.03 -19.58 -19.35
CA TYR A 253 19.58 -18.94 -18.11
C TYR A 253 18.27 -19.61 -17.64
N PRO A 254 18.12 -19.95 -16.34
CA PRO A 254 17.02 -20.80 -15.86
C PRO A 254 15.64 -20.13 -15.84
N VAL A 255 15.53 -18.89 -16.30
CA VAL A 255 14.28 -18.13 -16.41
C VAL A 255 14.06 -17.78 -17.88
N ARG A 256 12.96 -18.27 -18.44
CA ARG A 256 12.61 -18.11 -19.85
C ARG A 256 11.36 -17.28 -20.00
N LEU A 257 11.45 -16.24 -20.82
CA LEU A 257 10.31 -15.42 -21.24
C LEU A 257 10.25 -15.45 -22.77
N VAL A 258 9.12 -15.89 -23.31
CA VAL A 258 8.88 -15.98 -24.75
C VAL A 258 7.72 -15.07 -25.12
N GLY A 259 7.84 -14.38 -26.24
CA GLY A 259 6.78 -13.56 -26.82
C GLY A 259 6.91 -13.57 -28.33
N GLU A 260 6.01 -14.25 -29.02
CA GLU A 260 5.95 -14.30 -30.49
C GLU A 260 4.99 -13.21 -30.98
N LEU A 261 5.46 -12.34 -31.87
CA LEU A 261 4.64 -11.27 -32.44
C LEU A 261 3.56 -11.88 -33.36
N ASP A 262 2.31 -11.74 -32.97
CA ASP A 262 1.15 -12.37 -33.61
C ASP A 262 0.54 -11.42 -34.66
N ALA A 263 1.16 -11.39 -35.84
CA ALA A 263 0.76 -10.52 -36.96
C ALA A 263 -0.23 -11.22 -37.93
N PRO A 264 -1.17 -10.49 -38.56
CA PRO A 264 -1.36 -9.04 -38.53
C PRO A 264 -2.15 -8.54 -37.31
N LEU A 265 -1.68 -7.47 -36.69
CA LEU A 265 -2.37 -6.77 -35.61
C LEU A 265 -3.35 -5.73 -36.17
N SER A 266 -4.50 -5.59 -35.51
CA SER A 266 -5.49 -4.58 -35.84
C SER A 266 -5.03 -3.16 -35.45
N ARG A 267 -5.41 -2.19 -36.28
CA ARG A 267 -4.97 -0.79 -36.16
C ARG A 267 -5.56 -0.07 -34.94
N TRP A 268 -6.76 -0.47 -34.52
CA TRP A 268 -7.58 0.26 -33.55
C TRP A 268 -7.82 -0.49 -32.24
N MET A 269 -7.63 -1.81 -32.21
CA MET A 269 -8.06 -2.61 -31.05
C MET A 269 -7.31 -2.24 -29.79
N TRP A 270 -6.06 -1.77 -29.88
CA TRP A 270 -5.29 -1.29 -28.72
C TRP A 270 -6.01 -0.21 -27.89
N LEU A 271 -6.89 0.60 -28.51
CA LEU A 271 -7.72 1.59 -27.81
C LEU A 271 -8.82 0.95 -26.94
N VAL A 272 -9.18 -0.30 -27.19
CA VAL A 272 -10.25 -1.05 -26.49
C VAL A 272 -9.68 -2.18 -25.64
N LYS A 273 -8.46 -2.68 -25.93
CA LYS A 273 -7.83 -3.78 -25.19
C LYS A 273 -7.71 -3.52 -23.69
N TRP A 274 -7.45 -2.29 -23.27
CA TRP A 274 -7.34 -1.94 -21.85
C TRP A 274 -8.67 -2.17 -21.11
N LEU A 275 -9.81 -1.91 -21.76
CA LEU A 275 -11.15 -2.19 -21.23
C LEU A 275 -11.39 -3.70 -21.12
N LEU A 276 -10.99 -4.46 -22.16
CA LEU A 276 -11.09 -5.93 -22.18
C LEU A 276 -10.17 -6.61 -21.15
N ALA A 277 -9.10 -5.92 -20.73
CA ALA A 277 -8.18 -6.41 -19.69
C ALA A 277 -8.70 -6.19 -18.26
N ILE A 278 -9.76 -5.38 -18.04
CA ILE A 278 -10.31 -5.12 -16.70
C ILE A 278 -10.68 -6.41 -15.94
N PRO A 279 -11.38 -7.39 -16.55
CA PRO A 279 -11.67 -8.65 -15.87
C PRO A 279 -10.41 -9.42 -15.44
N HIS A 280 -9.32 -9.35 -16.23
CA HIS A 280 -8.04 -9.94 -15.85
C HIS A 280 -7.41 -9.22 -14.67
N PHE A 281 -7.39 -7.88 -14.68
CA PHE A 281 -6.85 -7.10 -13.57
C PHE A 281 -7.57 -7.39 -12.26
N PHE A 282 -8.89 -7.50 -12.29
CA PHE A 282 -9.68 -7.84 -11.12
C PHE A 282 -9.23 -9.17 -10.49
N VAL A 283 -9.02 -10.22 -11.31
CA VAL A 283 -8.54 -11.53 -10.81
C VAL A 283 -7.07 -11.48 -10.41
N LEU A 284 -6.24 -10.77 -11.17
CA LEU A 284 -4.80 -10.62 -10.90
C LEU A 284 -4.54 -9.90 -9.58
N VAL A 285 -5.42 -9.00 -9.11
CA VAL A 285 -5.30 -8.40 -7.76
C VAL A 285 -5.31 -9.49 -6.67
N PHE A 286 -6.27 -10.42 -6.71
CA PHE A 286 -6.31 -11.53 -5.75
C PHE A 286 -5.11 -12.46 -5.90
N LEU A 287 -4.70 -12.75 -7.14
CA LEU A 287 -3.50 -13.56 -7.38
C LEU A 287 -2.21 -12.87 -6.93
N ALA A 288 -2.12 -11.55 -7.01
CA ALA A 288 -0.98 -10.77 -6.55
C ALA A 288 -0.88 -10.82 -5.02
N VAL A 289 -2.00 -10.66 -4.31
CA VAL A 289 -2.06 -10.84 -2.85
C VAL A 289 -1.60 -12.25 -2.47
N ALA A 290 -2.15 -13.27 -3.16
CA ALA A 290 -1.76 -14.65 -2.94
C ALA A 290 -0.27 -14.88 -3.21
N PHE A 291 0.26 -14.35 -4.32
CA PHE A 291 1.66 -14.45 -4.72
C PHE A 291 2.61 -13.84 -3.68
N VAL A 292 2.26 -12.69 -3.10
CA VAL A 292 3.06 -12.06 -2.02
C VAL A 292 3.07 -12.98 -0.79
N VAL A 293 1.88 -13.43 -0.35
CA VAL A 293 1.77 -14.31 0.83
C VAL A 293 2.51 -15.63 0.62
N THR A 294 2.37 -16.27 -0.53
CA THR A 294 3.06 -17.54 -0.83
C THR A 294 4.56 -17.36 -0.97
N THR A 295 5.03 -16.22 -1.47
CA THR A 295 6.46 -15.88 -1.52
C THR A 295 7.03 -15.73 -0.12
N LEU A 296 6.32 -15.04 0.79
CA LEU A 296 6.73 -14.90 2.19
C LEU A 296 6.78 -16.27 2.90
N VAL A 297 5.71 -17.06 2.76
CA VAL A 297 5.64 -18.43 3.32
C VAL A 297 6.75 -19.33 2.75
N SER A 298 7.02 -19.23 1.44
CA SER A 298 8.12 -19.96 0.81
C SER A 298 9.49 -19.47 1.28
N GLY A 299 9.65 -18.18 1.57
CA GLY A 299 10.87 -17.64 2.19
C GLY A 299 11.18 -18.29 3.53
N PHE A 300 10.19 -18.41 4.42
CA PHE A 300 10.34 -19.17 5.66
C PHE A 300 10.68 -20.65 5.39
N ALA A 301 9.98 -21.30 4.45
CA ALA A 301 10.28 -22.68 4.10
C ALA A 301 11.72 -22.85 3.58
N ILE A 302 12.22 -21.95 2.75
CA ILE A 302 13.60 -21.98 2.24
C ILE A 302 14.60 -21.72 3.37
N LEU A 303 14.33 -20.78 4.27
CA LEU A 303 15.21 -20.47 5.40
C LEU A 303 15.46 -21.72 6.27
N PHE A 304 14.42 -22.48 6.56
CA PHE A 304 14.52 -23.69 7.39
C PHE A 304 14.94 -24.95 6.61
N THR A 305 14.47 -25.12 5.37
CA THR A 305 14.61 -26.39 4.62
C THR A 305 15.56 -26.33 3.43
N ALA A 306 16.00 -25.13 3.02
CA ALA A 306 16.72 -24.87 1.77
C ALA A 306 15.96 -25.32 0.51
N ARG A 307 14.63 -25.51 0.59
CA ARG A 307 13.79 -25.99 -0.51
C ARG A 307 12.55 -25.12 -0.66
N TYR A 308 12.22 -24.79 -1.91
CA TYR A 308 10.98 -24.11 -2.26
C TYR A 308 9.83 -25.13 -2.30
N PRO A 309 8.72 -24.98 -1.57
CA PRO A 309 7.60 -25.91 -1.69
C PRO A 309 7.08 -25.99 -3.13
N ARG A 310 7.18 -27.16 -3.78
CA ARG A 310 6.91 -27.32 -5.23
C ARG A 310 5.56 -26.77 -5.67
N ALA A 311 4.49 -27.05 -4.93
CA ALA A 311 3.15 -26.56 -5.26
C ALA A 311 3.05 -25.03 -5.21
N LEU A 312 3.75 -24.36 -4.28
CA LEU A 312 3.77 -22.89 -4.22
C LEU A 312 4.64 -22.31 -5.33
N PHE A 313 5.74 -22.98 -5.69
CA PHE A 313 6.58 -22.60 -6.84
C PHE A 313 5.76 -22.63 -8.13
N ASP A 314 5.10 -23.75 -8.43
CA ASP A 314 4.32 -23.91 -9.66
C ASP A 314 3.15 -22.91 -9.72
N PHE A 315 2.53 -22.59 -8.57
CA PHE A 315 1.54 -21.52 -8.46
C PHE A 315 2.15 -20.15 -8.81
N ASN A 316 3.28 -19.79 -8.20
CA ASN A 316 3.95 -18.51 -8.42
C ASN A 316 4.42 -18.33 -9.87
N VAL A 317 5.01 -19.37 -10.48
CA VAL A 317 5.34 -19.37 -11.92
C VAL A 317 4.07 -19.16 -12.74
N GLY A 318 2.98 -19.86 -12.40
CA GLY A 318 1.70 -19.74 -13.09
C GLY A 318 1.10 -18.33 -13.02
N VAL A 319 1.24 -17.64 -11.88
CA VAL A 319 0.79 -16.25 -11.72
C VAL A 319 1.62 -15.32 -12.60
N LEU A 320 2.94 -15.43 -12.57
CA LEU A 320 3.82 -14.63 -13.43
C LEU A 320 3.57 -14.90 -14.92
N ARG A 321 3.35 -16.15 -15.31
CA ARG A 321 2.97 -16.53 -16.68
C ARG A 321 1.67 -15.88 -17.12
N TRP A 322 0.64 -15.93 -16.28
CA TRP A 322 -0.63 -15.28 -16.63
C TRP A 322 -0.47 -13.75 -16.68
N MET A 323 0.26 -13.16 -15.73
CA MET A 323 0.59 -11.74 -15.75
C MET A 323 1.30 -11.34 -17.05
N TRP A 324 2.25 -12.15 -17.52
CA TRP A 324 2.94 -11.92 -18.79
C TRP A 324 1.99 -11.94 -19.98
N ARG A 325 1.05 -12.89 -20.08
CA ARG A 325 0.07 -12.93 -21.18
C ARG A 325 -0.79 -11.67 -21.25
N VAL A 326 -1.24 -11.17 -20.10
CA VAL A 326 -2.04 -9.94 -20.02
C VAL A 326 -1.21 -8.72 -20.40
N GLN A 327 0.04 -8.65 -19.92
CA GLN A 327 1.00 -7.61 -20.29
C GLN A 327 1.30 -7.59 -21.80
N PHE A 328 1.50 -8.77 -22.38
CA PHE A 328 1.80 -8.95 -23.80
C PHE A 328 0.63 -8.52 -24.70
N TYR A 329 -0.61 -8.82 -24.30
CA TYR A 329 -1.84 -8.41 -24.99
C TYR A 329 -2.11 -6.91 -24.90
N ALA A 330 -2.04 -6.33 -23.69
CA ALA A 330 -2.65 -5.02 -23.43
C ALA A 330 -1.69 -3.83 -23.44
N TYR A 331 -0.66 -3.80 -22.59
CA TYR A 331 0.01 -2.52 -22.26
C TYR A 331 1.53 -2.57 -22.17
N SER A 332 2.12 -3.76 -22.07
CA SER A 332 3.57 -3.89 -22.03
C SER A 332 4.15 -4.14 -23.43
N ALA A 333 3.42 -4.86 -24.29
CA ALA A 333 3.89 -5.15 -25.65
C ALA A 333 2.89 -4.86 -26.78
N LEU A 334 1.57 -4.86 -26.54
CA LEU A 334 0.56 -4.71 -27.60
C LEU A 334 0.77 -5.67 -28.79
N ALA A 335 1.32 -6.85 -28.53
CA ALA A 335 1.94 -7.71 -29.54
C ALA A 335 1.07 -8.89 -29.99
N THR A 336 -0.15 -9.01 -29.45
CA THR A 336 -1.16 -9.97 -29.91
C THR A 336 -2.56 -9.42 -29.73
N ASP A 337 -3.45 -9.76 -30.66
CA ASP A 337 -4.88 -9.47 -30.60
C ASP A 337 -5.69 -10.62 -29.97
N ARG A 338 -5.05 -11.75 -29.68
CA ARG A 338 -5.68 -12.92 -29.06
C ARG A 338 -5.96 -12.65 -27.59
N TYR A 339 -7.22 -12.82 -27.16
CA TYR A 339 -7.60 -12.57 -25.77
C TYR A 339 -6.94 -13.60 -24.80
N PRO A 340 -6.29 -13.15 -23.71
CA PRO A 340 -5.59 -14.06 -22.80
C PRO A 340 -6.53 -15.05 -22.08
N PRO A 341 -6.23 -16.36 -22.06
CA PRO A 341 -7.02 -17.32 -21.32
C PRO A 341 -6.85 -17.16 -19.79
N PHE A 342 -7.94 -17.30 -19.03
CA PHE A 342 -7.94 -17.29 -17.55
C PHE A 342 -7.37 -18.60 -17.01
N THR A 343 -6.05 -18.78 -17.10
CA THR A 343 -5.38 -20.00 -16.65
C THR A 343 -3.93 -19.76 -16.23
N LEU A 344 -3.54 -20.38 -15.12
CA LEU A 344 -2.15 -20.43 -14.64
C LEU A 344 -1.31 -21.45 -15.42
N LYS A 345 -1.96 -22.38 -16.12
CA LYS A 345 -1.28 -23.44 -16.88
C LYS A 345 -0.69 -22.89 -18.18
N ARG A 346 0.28 -23.64 -18.72
CA ARG A 346 0.73 -23.47 -20.11
C ARG A 346 -0.44 -23.68 -21.08
N THR A 347 -0.36 -22.97 -22.20
CA THR A 347 -1.32 -22.93 -23.29
C THR A 347 -0.56 -22.58 -24.57
N ASP A 348 -1.14 -22.85 -25.73
CA ASP A 348 -0.59 -22.48 -27.04
C ASP A 348 -0.82 -20.99 -27.34
N TYR A 349 -0.55 -20.13 -26.36
CA TYR A 349 -0.69 -18.69 -26.44
C TYR A 349 0.68 -18.09 -26.78
N PRO A 350 0.79 -17.04 -27.62
CA PRO A 350 2.06 -16.52 -28.14
C PRO A 350 2.99 -15.92 -27.06
N ALA A 351 2.59 -15.90 -25.79
CA ALA A 351 3.38 -15.44 -24.68
C ALA A 351 3.43 -16.50 -23.57
N ASP A 352 4.64 -16.93 -23.22
CA ASP A 352 4.88 -17.90 -22.16
C ASP A 352 6.02 -17.46 -21.23
N PHE A 353 5.97 -17.98 -20.02
CA PHE A 353 6.97 -17.76 -18.98
C PHE A 353 7.20 -19.05 -18.21
N ASP A 354 8.47 -19.36 -17.95
CA ASP A 354 8.85 -20.49 -17.14
C ASP A 354 10.13 -20.24 -16.34
N VAL A 355 10.23 -20.97 -15.22
CA VAL A 355 11.40 -20.95 -14.35
C VAL A 355 11.74 -22.38 -14.00
N ASP A 356 12.98 -22.78 -14.24
CA ASP A 356 13.47 -24.10 -13.90
C ASP A 356 13.53 -24.26 -12.38
N TYR A 357 13.05 -25.38 -11.86
CA TYR A 357 12.86 -25.53 -10.42
C TYR A 357 14.22 -25.78 -9.73
N PRO A 358 14.60 -24.98 -8.72
CA PRO A 358 15.86 -25.18 -8.02
C PRO A 358 15.78 -26.37 -7.07
N ALA A 359 16.73 -27.31 -7.16
CA ALA A 359 16.81 -28.44 -6.23
C ALA A 359 17.12 -27.99 -4.78
N ARG A 360 17.95 -26.95 -4.64
CA ARG A 360 18.27 -26.30 -3.36
C ARG A 360 18.42 -24.80 -3.59
N LEU A 361 18.08 -24.04 -2.56
CA LEU A 361 18.27 -22.59 -2.48
C LEU A 361 19.10 -22.25 -1.24
N SER A 362 19.81 -21.15 -1.31
CA SER A 362 20.61 -20.62 -0.22
C SER A 362 19.72 -20.04 0.89
N ARG A 363 20.03 -20.38 2.15
CA ARG A 363 19.21 -19.99 3.31
C ARG A 363 19.34 -18.51 3.67
N GLY A 364 20.57 -17.98 3.66
CA GLY A 364 20.87 -16.61 4.08
C GLY A 364 20.48 -15.54 3.05
N LEU A 365 20.53 -15.87 1.76
CA LEU A 365 20.17 -14.91 0.71
C LEU A 365 18.68 -14.55 0.75
N VAL A 366 17.81 -15.42 1.27
CA VAL A 366 16.37 -15.14 1.40
C VAL A 366 16.07 -13.77 2.04
N VAL A 367 16.87 -13.35 3.03
CA VAL A 367 16.63 -12.09 3.76
C VAL A 367 17.15 -10.87 3.01
N VAL A 368 18.26 -11.01 2.28
CA VAL A 368 19.04 -9.88 1.74
C VAL A 368 18.79 -9.65 0.25
N LYS A 369 18.55 -10.73 -0.48
CA LYS A 369 18.48 -10.77 -1.94
C LYS A 369 17.43 -9.84 -2.55
N TRP A 370 16.23 -9.86 -1.99
CA TRP A 370 15.04 -9.24 -2.58
C TRP A 370 14.95 -7.73 -2.38
N TRP A 371 15.69 -7.14 -1.43
CA TRP A 371 15.68 -5.69 -1.20
C TRP A 371 17.06 -5.04 -1.39
N LEU A 372 18.16 -5.73 -1.06
CA LEU A 372 19.50 -5.17 -1.17
C LEU A 372 20.18 -5.53 -2.49
N LEU A 373 20.28 -6.82 -2.84
CA LEU A 373 20.98 -7.24 -4.05
C LEU A 373 20.19 -6.89 -5.32
N ALA A 374 18.86 -6.92 -5.24
CA ALA A 374 18.00 -6.50 -6.35
C ALA A 374 17.91 -4.96 -6.50
N LEU A 375 18.45 -4.17 -5.56
CA LEU A 375 18.33 -2.71 -5.58
C LEU A 375 18.89 -2.06 -6.86
N PRO A 376 20.08 -2.44 -7.38
CA PRO A 376 20.59 -1.86 -8.62
C PRO A 376 19.69 -2.17 -9.82
N HIS A 377 19.09 -3.35 -9.85
CA HIS A 377 18.09 -3.71 -10.87
C HIS A 377 16.83 -2.89 -10.74
N TYR A 378 16.29 -2.73 -9.53
CA TYR A 378 15.10 -1.92 -9.29
C TYR A 378 15.29 -0.48 -9.71
N LEU A 379 16.46 0.12 -9.46
CA LEU A 379 16.73 1.50 -9.84
C LEU A 379 16.63 1.70 -11.36
N ILE A 380 17.26 0.81 -12.14
CA ILE A 380 17.27 0.93 -13.60
C ILE A 380 15.92 0.52 -14.19
N LEU A 381 15.31 -0.57 -13.70
CA LEU A 381 13.98 -0.99 -14.13
C LEU A 381 12.91 0.04 -13.75
N ALA A 382 13.08 0.77 -12.65
CA ALA A 382 12.19 1.86 -12.29
C ALA A 382 12.21 2.99 -13.34
N LEU A 383 13.37 3.29 -13.90
CA LEU A 383 13.50 4.25 -15.00
C LEU A 383 12.94 3.69 -16.33
N LEU A 384 13.26 2.44 -16.66
CA LEU A 384 12.87 1.84 -17.94
C LEU A 384 11.39 1.45 -17.99
N ALA A 385 10.83 0.92 -16.92
CA ALA A 385 9.48 0.34 -16.84
C ALA A 385 8.68 0.77 -15.59
N GLY A 386 9.29 1.50 -14.64
CA GLY A 386 8.70 1.79 -13.32
C GLY A 386 7.56 2.79 -13.31
N GLY A 387 7.41 3.59 -14.37
CA GLY A 387 6.19 4.37 -14.58
C GLY A 387 4.91 3.53 -14.59
N TRP A 388 5.05 2.21 -14.77
CA TRP A 388 3.96 1.24 -14.77
C TRP A 388 3.74 0.50 -13.43
N PHE A 389 4.80 0.19 -12.67
CA PHE A 389 4.74 -0.77 -11.54
C PHE A 389 4.58 -0.16 -10.15
N GLY A 390 4.57 1.16 -10.05
CA GLY A 390 4.28 1.81 -8.78
C GLY A 390 4.95 3.16 -8.69
N SER A 391 4.11 4.19 -8.72
CA SER A 391 4.24 5.25 -7.74
C SER A 391 4.13 4.65 -6.32
N TRP A 392 5.12 3.88 -5.89
CA TRP A 392 5.41 3.76 -4.48
C TRP A 392 5.83 5.15 -4.05
N ARG A 393 5.08 5.73 -3.12
CA ARG A 393 5.35 7.02 -2.47
C ARG A 393 6.62 6.97 -1.61
N ALA A 394 7.72 6.42 -2.11
CA ALA A 394 9.05 6.69 -1.55
C ALA A 394 9.42 8.10 -2.00
N GLY A 395 8.86 9.09 -1.30
CA GLY A 395 9.26 10.48 -1.43
C GLY A 395 10.74 10.61 -1.07
N VAL A 396 11.60 10.69 -2.07
CA VAL A 396 12.83 11.46 -1.93
C VAL A 396 12.44 12.89 -2.30
N SER A 397 11.94 13.61 -1.29
CA SER A 397 11.66 15.03 -1.35
C SER A 397 13.00 15.77 -1.44
N VAL A 398 13.42 16.20 -2.63
CA VAL A 398 14.62 17.06 -2.75
C VAL A 398 14.28 18.53 -2.50
N THR A 399 13.00 18.89 -2.41
CA THR A 399 12.59 20.28 -2.10
C THR A 399 11.34 20.32 -1.21
N ALA A 400 11.42 21.09 -0.13
CA ALA A 400 10.30 21.42 0.75
C ALA A 400 9.40 22.45 0.04
N GLY A 401 8.29 21.99 -0.54
CA GLY A 401 7.32 22.86 -1.22
C GLY A 401 6.45 22.04 -2.16
N ALA A 402 5.34 21.53 -1.63
CA ALA A 402 4.49 20.53 -2.27
C ALA A 402 3.83 21.02 -3.58
N HIS A 403 4.19 20.36 -4.69
CA HIS A 403 3.21 19.91 -5.67
C HIS A 403 3.36 18.40 -5.79
N TYR A 404 2.36 17.66 -5.33
CA TYR A 404 2.24 16.23 -5.59
C TYR A 404 2.17 16.03 -7.11
N GLY A 405 3.32 15.74 -7.74
CA GLY A 405 3.37 15.41 -9.16
C GLY A 405 2.53 14.17 -9.42
N GLN A 406 1.35 14.37 -9.99
CA GLN A 406 0.47 13.30 -10.47
C GLN A 406 1.29 12.42 -11.42
N PRO A 407 1.45 11.11 -11.18
CA PRO A 407 2.15 10.24 -12.11
C PRO A 407 1.33 10.13 -13.40
N TRP A 408 1.85 10.68 -14.50
CA TRP A 408 1.28 10.48 -15.83
C TRP A 408 1.57 9.03 -16.28
N PHE A 409 0.65 8.44 -17.05
CA PHE A 409 0.74 7.10 -17.68
C PHE A 409 2.03 6.83 -18.50
N PHE A 410 2.91 7.82 -18.66
CA PHE A 410 4.07 7.83 -19.58
C PHE A 410 5.40 8.19 -18.91
N SER A 411 5.52 8.02 -17.59
CA SER A 411 6.76 8.35 -16.87
C SER A 411 7.93 7.37 -17.09
N SER A 412 7.80 6.40 -17.99
CA SER A 412 8.85 5.40 -18.29
C SER A 412 9.14 5.25 -19.78
N VAL A 413 10.37 4.85 -20.09
CA VAL A 413 10.84 4.59 -21.48
C VAL A 413 9.97 3.54 -22.17
N LEU A 414 9.62 2.47 -21.45
CA LEU A 414 8.74 1.41 -21.95
C LEU A 414 7.37 1.96 -22.34
N GLY A 415 6.77 2.80 -21.49
CA GLY A 415 5.49 3.44 -21.80
C GLY A 415 5.54 4.27 -23.08
N LEU A 416 6.61 5.06 -23.26
CA LEU A 416 6.82 5.83 -24.49
C LEU A 416 6.96 4.93 -25.71
N VAL A 417 7.77 3.87 -25.62
CA VAL A 417 7.98 2.92 -26.73
C VAL A 417 6.66 2.23 -27.12
N VAL A 418 5.85 1.83 -26.15
CA VAL A 418 4.54 1.22 -26.40
C VAL A 418 3.58 2.20 -27.10
N ILE A 419 3.57 3.49 -26.73
CA ILE A 419 2.79 4.51 -27.45
C ILE A 419 3.29 4.65 -28.89
N PHE A 420 4.60 4.71 -29.11
CA PHE A 420 5.15 4.82 -30.46
C PHE A 420 4.78 3.59 -31.30
N SER A 421 4.82 2.39 -30.72
CA SER A 421 4.32 1.17 -31.35
C SER A 421 2.82 1.26 -31.67
N ALA A 422 2.00 1.72 -30.73
CA ALA A 422 0.56 1.90 -30.92
C ALA A 422 0.23 2.92 -32.01
N MET A 423 0.96 4.05 -32.05
CA MET A 423 0.82 5.08 -33.08
C MET A 423 1.27 4.56 -34.45
N SER A 424 2.38 3.81 -34.50
CA SER A 424 2.81 3.14 -35.74
C SER A 424 1.75 2.18 -36.25
N LEU A 425 1.16 1.34 -35.37
CA LEU A 425 0.05 0.46 -35.73
C LEU A 425 -1.16 1.24 -36.23
N LEU A 426 -1.50 2.35 -35.58
CA LEU A 426 -2.61 3.22 -35.96
C LEU A 426 -2.44 3.75 -37.39
N VAL A 427 -1.28 4.34 -37.67
CA VAL A 427 -1.00 5.05 -38.94
C VAL A 427 -0.66 4.07 -40.07
N THR A 428 0.19 3.08 -39.81
CA THR A 428 0.78 2.21 -40.84
C THR A 428 0.19 0.80 -40.87
N GLY A 429 -0.48 0.36 -39.80
CA GLY A 429 -0.91 -1.03 -39.63
C GLY A 429 0.25 -2.01 -39.40
N ARG A 430 1.46 -1.52 -39.14
CA ARG A 430 2.65 -2.36 -38.90
C ARG A 430 3.26 -2.06 -37.53
N TYR A 431 3.60 -3.13 -36.81
CA TYR A 431 4.35 -3.06 -35.57
C TYR A 431 5.85 -2.98 -35.89
N PRO A 432 6.60 -1.95 -35.46
CA PRO A 432 8.03 -1.88 -35.72
C PRO A 432 8.81 -2.97 -34.97
N HIS A 433 9.45 -3.90 -35.69
CA HIS A 433 10.19 -5.01 -35.09
C HIS A 433 11.28 -4.57 -34.10
N GLY A 434 12.04 -3.50 -34.40
CA GLY A 434 13.06 -3.00 -33.46
C GLY A 434 12.48 -2.48 -32.13
N LEU A 435 11.27 -1.91 -32.14
CA LEU A 435 10.58 -1.51 -30.89
C LEU A 435 10.07 -2.73 -30.13
N PHE A 436 9.57 -3.75 -30.86
CA PHE A 436 9.15 -5.02 -30.27
C PHE A 436 10.31 -5.72 -29.56
N ASP A 437 11.45 -5.84 -30.25
CA ASP A 437 12.66 -6.47 -29.75
C ASP A 437 13.18 -5.78 -28.49
N PHE A 438 13.14 -4.44 -28.46
CA PHE A 438 13.50 -3.65 -27.28
C PHE A 438 12.52 -3.84 -26.10
N VAL A 439 11.22 -3.81 -26.37
CA VAL A 439 10.16 -4.10 -25.37
C VAL A 439 10.35 -5.48 -24.76
N MET A 440 10.62 -6.48 -25.60
CA MET A 440 10.88 -7.86 -25.16
C MET A 440 12.15 -7.93 -24.29
N GLY A 441 13.21 -7.22 -24.65
CA GLY A 441 14.43 -7.13 -23.85
C GLY A 441 14.20 -6.57 -22.45
N ILE A 442 13.42 -5.49 -22.31
CA ILE A 442 13.08 -4.91 -21.00
C ILE A 442 12.25 -5.89 -20.17
N ASN A 443 11.21 -6.47 -20.76
CA ASN A 443 10.32 -7.38 -20.04
C ASN A 443 11.06 -8.66 -19.62
N ARG A 444 11.90 -9.23 -20.48
CA ARG A 444 12.70 -10.41 -20.14
C ARG A 444 13.61 -10.11 -18.95
N TRP A 445 14.28 -8.96 -18.97
CA TRP A 445 15.09 -8.55 -17.83
C TRP A 445 14.27 -8.37 -16.55
N ALA A 446 13.12 -7.69 -16.63
CA ALA A 446 12.22 -7.48 -15.49
C ALA A 446 11.72 -8.80 -14.89
N PHE A 447 11.35 -9.79 -15.71
CA PHE A 447 10.87 -11.08 -15.24
C PHE A 447 11.98 -11.95 -14.63
N ARG A 448 13.24 -11.84 -15.11
CA ARG A 448 14.40 -12.46 -14.44
C ARG A 448 14.64 -11.86 -13.06
N VAL A 449 14.54 -10.54 -12.94
CA VAL A 449 14.64 -9.83 -11.65
C VAL A 449 13.47 -10.22 -10.74
N ALA A 450 12.25 -10.33 -11.27
CA ALA A 450 11.10 -10.80 -10.50
C ALA A 450 11.35 -12.20 -9.92
N ALA A 451 11.77 -13.17 -10.76
CA ALA A 451 12.08 -14.54 -10.30
C ALA A 451 13.18 -14.58 -9.23
N TYR A 452 14.21 -13.72 -9.35
CA TYR A 452 15.26 -13.58 -8.36
C TYR A 452 14.75 -13.00 -7.04
N ALA A 453 14.02 -11.88 -7.11
CA ALA A 453 13.45 -11.17 -5.97
C ALA A 453 12.41 -12.00 -5.21
N THR A 454 11.65 -12.84 -5.93
CA THR A 454 10.61 -13.71 -5.35
C THR A 454 11.15 -15.09 -4.97
N LEU A 455 12.48 -15.20 -4.81
CA LEU A 455 13.20 -16.34 -4.26
C LEU A 455 13.11 -17.61 -5.11
N MET A 456 12.77 -17.50 -6.40
CA MET A 456 12.58 -18.65 -7.28
C MET A 456 13.92 -19.18 -7.84
N ARG A 457 14.93 -18.32 -8.00
CA ARG A 457 16.28 -18.65 -8.52
C ARG A 457 17.36 -17.82 -7.86
N ASP A 458 18.46 -18.43 -7.41
CA ASP A 458 19.58 -17.73 -6.74
C ASP A 458 20.59 -17.08 -7.68
N GLU A 459 20.55 -17.43 -8.96
CA GLU A 459 21.41 -16.85 -9.99
C GLU A 459 21.10 -15.37 -10.20
N TYR A 460 22.09 -14.51 -9.93
CA TYR A 460 21.94 -13.08 -10.07
C TYR A 460 21.58 -12.70 -11.52
N PRO A 461 20.52 -11.88 -11.76
CA PRO A 461 20.09 -11.56 -13.10
C PRO A 461 21.16 -10.75 -13.86
N PRO A 462 21.55 -11.16 -15.07
CA PRO A 462 22.51 -10.41 -15.87
C PRO A 462 21.92 -9.06 -16.32
N PHE A 463 22.73 -7.99 -16.32
CA PHE A 463 22.37 -6.67 -16.85
C PHE A 463 22.43 -6.67 -18.39
N ARG A 464 21.53 -7.44 -19.02
CA ARG A 464 21.44 -7.55 -20.48
C ARG A 464 19.99 -7.48 -20.95
N LEU A 465 19.79 -6.74 -22.03
CA LEU A 465 18.52 -6.68 -22.76
C LEU A 465 18.60 -7.73 -23.87
N ASP A 466 18.23 -8.98 -23.57
CA ASP A 466 18.18 -10.02 -24.61
C ASP A 466 16.92 -9.79 -25.45
N GLN A 467 17.15 -9.19 -26.62
CA GLN A 467 16.14 -8.76 -27.57
C GLN A 467 15.60 -9.93 -28.41
N GLY A 468 14.43 -9.73 -29.01
CA GLY A 468 13.78 -10.71 -29.88
C GLY A 468 12.79 -11.64 -29.17
N PRO A 469 12.07 -12.47 -29.95
CA PRO A 469 10.95 -13.28 -29.47
C PRO A 469 11.34 -14.47 -28.59
N PHE A 470 12.54 -15.03 -28.79
CA PHE A 470 13.05 -16.24 -28.12
C PHE A 470 14.30 -15.97 -27.28
N GLU A 471 14.65 -16.86 -26.35
CA GLU A 471 15.94 -16.80 -25.65
C GLU A 471 17.09 -17.03 -26.67
N PRO A 472 18.25 -16.34 -26.55
CA PRO A 472 19.38 -16.45 -27.50
C PRO A 472 19.97 -17.85 -27.73
N HIS A 473 19.53 -18.87 -26.97
CA HIS A 473 20.03 -20.25 -27.04
C HIS A 473 18.96 -21.29 -27.40
N GLU A 474 17.69 -20.90 -27.62
CA GLU A 474 16.65 -21.83 -28.10
C GLU A 474 16.67 -22.03 -29.63
N SER A 475 17.35 -21.15 -30.38
CA SER A 475 17.35 -21.16 -31.85
C SER A 475 18.17 -22.28 -32.51
N THR A 476 18.95 -23.07 -31.76
CA THR A 476 19.87 -24.08 -32.33
C THR A 476 19.28 -25.48 -32.43
N ALA A 477 18.10 -25.77 -31.85
CA ALA A 477 17.55 -27.13 -31.82
C ALA A 477 16.75 -27.53 -33.08
N GLY A 478 16.42 -26.58 -33.98
CA GLY A 478 15.49 -26.82 -35.09
C GLY A 478 16.08 -26.78 -36.51
N ALA A 479 17.37 -26.44 -36.68
CA ALA A 479 17.92 -26.12 -38.01
C ALA A 479 18.86 -27.19 -38.61
N ASP A 480 19.40 -28.12 -37.82
CA ASP A 480 20.44 -29.06 -38.31
C ASP A 480 19.93 -30.49 -38.59
N GLY A 481 18.61 -30.69 -38.60
CA GLY A 481 18.01 -32.02 -38.77
C GLY A 481 17.83 -32.52 -40.21
N ASP A 482 18.07 -31.69 -41.24
CA ASP A 482 17.64 -32.00 -42.62
C ASP A 482 18.73 -31.88 -43.69
N ASN A 483 19.99 -32.18 -43.36
CA ASN A 483 21.03 -32.27 -44.39
C ASN A 483 22.03 -33.40 -44.16
N SER A 484 21.55 -34.64 -44.22
CA SER A 484 22.42 -35.81 -44.40
C SER A 484 21.73 -36.84 -45.29
N GLY A 485 21.86 -36.66 -46.60
CA GLY A 485 21.30 -37.58 -47.59
C GLY A 485 21.64 -37.23 -49.03
N ALA A 486 22.92 -37.16 -49.39
CA ALA A 486 23.35 -37.26 -50.79
C ALA A 486 24.77 -37.83 -50.87
N ASP A 487 24.82 -39.16 -50.91
CA ASP A 487 25.96 -39.95 -51.38
C ASP A 487 26.17 -39.70 -52.88
N THR A 488 27.33 -39.16 -53.26
CA THR A 488 27.82 -39.27 -54.63
C THR A 488 29.28 -39.65 -54.61
N SER A 489 29.51 -40.93 -54.89
CA SER A 489 30.79 -41.50 -55.28
C SER A 489 31.32 -40.81 -56.54
N ARG A 490 32.61 -40.42 -56.56
CA ARG A 490 33.33 -40.22 -57.82
C ARG A 490 34.82 -40.55 -57.67
N GLU A 491 35.20 -41.57 -58.43
CA GLU A 491 36.55 -42.03 -58.75
C GLU A 491 37.48 -40.90 -59.25
N GLY A 492 38.80 -41.12 -59.07
CA GLY A 492 39.91 -40.20 -59.34
C GLY A 492 40.19 -39.87 -60.82
N PRO A 493 41.43 -39.51 -61.23
CA PRO A 493 42.68 -40.13 -60.79
C PRO A 493 43.86 -39.18 -60.47
N ARG A 494 44.92 -39.81 -59.94
CA ARG A 494 46.28 -39.28 -59.75
C ARG A 494 46.98 -39.03 -61.08
N THR A 495 47.81 -38.00 -61.12
CA THR A 495 49.04 -37.92 -61.93
C THR A 495 50.23 -37.86 -61.00
#